data_AF-A0A7V9SR35-F1
#
_entry.id   AF-A0A7V9SR35-F1
#
_cell.length_a   1.000
_cell.length_b   1.000
_cell.length_c   1.000
_cell.angle_alpha   90.00
_cell.angle_beta   90.00
_cell.angle_gamma   90.00
#
_symmetry.space_group_name_H-M   'P 1'
#
loop_
_entity.id
_entity.type
_entity.pdbx_description
1 polymer ?
#
loop_
_entity_poly.entity_id
_entity_poly.type
_entity_poly.pdbx_seq_one_letter_code
_entity_poly.pdbx_strand_id
1 'polypeptide(L)' 'LRAWLRPHLDGYPPDAAAVDRVLAVARGDAIATDVVAGVAVRRTSGRLRVVRA' A
#
# COMPACT_ATOMS: atom_id res chain seq x y z
N LEU A 1 8.62 1.92 4.13
CA LEU A 1 7.37 1.93 3.34
C LEU A 1 7.60 2.25 1.85
N ARG A 2 8.10 3.44 1.50
CA ARG A 2 8.33 3.83 0.09
C ARG A 2 9.22 2.86 -0.70
N ALA A 3 10.36 2.45 -0.14
CA ALA A 3 11.24 1.47 -0.76
C ALA A 3 10.62 0.07 -0.92
N TRP A 4 9.68 -0.29 -0.02
CA TRP A 4 8.97 -1.58 -0.08
C TRP A 4 7.89 -1.59 -1.18
N LEU A 5 7.24 -0.46 -1.43
CA LEU A 5 6.23 -0.32 -2.48
C LEU A 5 6.83 -0.17 -3.88
N ARG A 6 7.99 0.50 -4.00
CA ARG A 6 8.62 0.82 -5.30
C ARG A 6 8.71 -0.35 -6.30
N PRO A 7 9.06 -1.60 -5.92
CA PRO A 7 9.09 -2.73 -6.85
C PRO A 7 7.73 -3.07 -7.48
N HIS A 8 6.63 -2.58 -6.91
CA HIS A 8 5.26 -2.86 -7.33
C HIS A 8 4.63 -1.68 -8.09
N LEU A 9 5.34 -0.56 -8.25
CA LEU A 9 4.82 0.70 -8.81
C LEU A 9 5.56 1.10 -10.09
N ASP A 10 6.05 0.11 -10.85
CA ASP A 10 6.79 0.31 -12.11
C ASP A 10 7.95 1.32 -12.00
N GLY A 11 8.58 1.39 -10.83
CA GLY A 11 9.71 2.28 -10.54
C GLY A 11 9.32 3.68 -10.08
N TYR A 12 8.04 4.08 -10.15
CA TYR A 12 7.59 5.38 -9.67
C TYR A 12 7.32 5.34 -8.14
N PRO A 13 7.81 6.33 -7.37
CA PRO A 13 7.50 6.37 -5.94
C PRO A 13 6.01 6.70 -5.72
N PRO A 14 5.38 6.12 -4.68
CA PRO A 14 4.01 6.50 -4.33
C PRO A 14 4.00 7.96 -3.85
N ASP A 15 2.94 8.69 -4.19
CA ASP A 15 2.72 10.04 -3.68
C ASP A 15 2.48 10.03 -2.15
N ALA A 16 2.50 11.22 -1.55
CA ALA A 16 2.31 11.36 -0.10
C ALA A 16 0.94 10.84 0.36
N ALA A 17 -0.12 11.10 -0.40
CA ALA A 17 -1.48 10.68 -0.05
C ALA A 17 -1.63 9.16 -0.06
N ALA A 18 -1.03 8.47 -1.03
CA ALA A 18 -0.98 7.02 -1.11
C ALA A 18 -0.20 6.42 0.06
N VAL A 19 0.92 7.04 0.46
CA VAL A 19 1.66 6.64 1.65
C VAL A 19 0.80 6.76 2.91
N ASP A 20 0.08 7.86 3.08
CA ASP A 20 -0.79 8.08 4.25
C ASP A 20 -1.91 7.04 4.34
N ARG A 21 -2.54 6.71 3.20
CA ARG A 21 -3.55 5.64 3.15
C ARG A 21 -2.95 4.29 3.53
N VAL A 22 -1.75 3.95 3.06
CA VAL A 22 -1.10 2.68 3.43
C VAL A 22 -0.72 2.65 4.91
N LEU A 23 -0.33 3.78 5.50
CA LEU A 23 -0.09 3.88 6.94
C LEU A 23 -1.37 3.68 7.75
N ALA A 24 -2.52 4.18 7.28
CA ALA A 24 -3.83 3.89 7.89
C ALA A 24 -4.13 2.38 7.87
N VAL A 25 -3.84 1.69 6.77
CA VAL A 25 -3.95 0.22 6.70
C VAL A 25 -2.98 -0.46 7.67
N ALA A 26 -1.74 0.04 7.79
CA ALA A 26 -0.73 -0.49 8.72
C ALA A 26 -1.17 -0.40 10.19
N ARG A 27 -1.76 0.73 10.57
CA ARG A 27 -2.30 0.98 11.92
C ARG A 27 -3.56 0.16 12.23
N GLY A 28 -4.28 -0.28 11.21
CA GLY A 28 -5.55 -1.00 11.36
C GLY A 28 -6.78 -0.11 11.26
N ASP A 29 -6.60 1.17 10.87
CA ASP A 29 -7.69 2.12 10.61
C ASP A 29 -8.48 1.71 9.34
N ALA A 30 -7.87 0.93 8.45
CA ALA A 30 -8.47 0.36 7.24
C ALA A 30 -7.95 -1.06 6.98
N ILE A 31 -8.77 -1.89 6.31
CA ILE A 31 -8.39 -3.27 5.95
C ILE A 31 -7.55 -3.29 4.66
N ALA A 32 -7.82 -2.37 3.73
CA ALA A 32 -7.14 -2.27 2.44
C ALA A 32 -7.20 -0.86 1.86
N THR A 33 -6.29 -0.55 0.92
CA THR A 33 -6.33 0.68 0.13
C THR A 33 -5.61 0.51 -1.20
N ASP A 34 -6.06 1.25 -2.21
CA ASP A 34 -5.38 1.33 -3.50
C ASP A 34 -4.22 2.34 -3.43
N VAL A 35 -3.06 1.91 -3.93
CA VAL A 35 -1.86 2.74 -4.03
C VAL A 35 -1.87 3.46 -5.38
N VAL A 36 -2.04 2.68 -6.45
CA VAL A 36 -2.24 3.13 -7.85
C VAL A 36 -3.19 2.14 -8.54
N ALA A 37 -3.61 2.43 -9.76
CA ALA A 37 -4.42 1.51 -10.55
C ALA A 37 -3.74 0.13 -10.66
N GLY A 38 -4.44 -0.93 -10.28
CA GLY A 38 -3.95 -2.32 -10.33
C GLY A 38 -3.03 -2.74 -9.18
N VAL A 39 -2.76 -1.87 -8.20
CA VAL A 39 -1.89 -2.18 -7.04
C VAL A 39 -2.53 -1.70 -5.75
N ALA A 40 -2.84 -2.65 -4.87
CA ALA A 40 -3.44 -2.38 -3.57
C ALA A 40 -2.61 -2.95 -2.43
N VAL A 41 -2.74 -2.36 -1.24
CA VAL A 41 -2.20 -2.90 0.00
C VAL A 41 -3.35 -3.39 0.87
N ARG A 42 -3.21 -4.61 1.41
CA ARG A 42 -4.17 -5.22 2.34
C ARG A 42 -3.46 -5.62 3.64
N ARG A 43 -4.18 -5.59 4.76
CA ARG A 43 -3.72 -6.12 6.05
C ARG A 43 -4.42 -7.45 6.34
N THR A 44 -3.61 -8.48 6.57
CA THR A 44 -4.09 -9.83 6.92
C THR A 44 -3.26 -10.34 8.08
N SER A 45 -3.92 -10.74 9.18
CA SER A 45 -3.27 -11.32 10.37
C SER A 45 -2.08 -10.49 10.88
N GLY A 46 -2.24 -9.17 10.94
CA GLY A 46 -1.20 -8.25 11.41
C GLY A 46 -0.08 -7.97 10.41
N ARG A 47 -0.14 -8.50 9.19
CA ARG A 47 0.89 -8.30 8.14
C ARG A 47 0.32 -7.55 6.96
N LEU A 48 1.12 -6.67 6.38
CA LEU A 48 0.80 -5.99 5.12
C LEU A 48 1.17 -6.86 3.92
N ARG A 49 0.31 -6.87 2.91
CA ARG A 49 0.49 -7.57 1.64
C ARG A 49 0.20 -6.60 0.51
N VAL A 50 1.08 -6.56 -0.48
CA VAL A 50 0.77 -5.93 -1.77
C VAL A 50 0.04 -6.96 -2.61
N VAL A 51 -1.08 -6.58 -3.19
CA VAL A 51 -1.87 -7.41 -4.10
C VAL A 51 -2.08 -6.65 -5.40
N ARG A 52 -2.25 -7.39 -6.50
CA ARG A 52 -2.75 -6.81 -7.75
C ARG A 52 -4.28 -6.83 -7.73
N ALA A 53 -4.87 -5.69 -8.07
CA ALA A 53 -6.32 -5.49 -8.17
C ALA A 53 -6.76 -5.60 -9.63
#